data_AF-A0A8H8XRR9-F1
#
_entry.id   AF-A0A8H8XRR9-F1
#
_cell.length_a   1.000
_cell.length_b   1.000
_cell.length_c   1.000
_cell.angle_alpha   90.00
_cell.angle_beta   90.00
_cell.angle_gamma   90.00
#
_symmetry.space_group_name_H-M   'P 1'
#
loop_
_entity.id
_entity.type
_entity.pdbx_description
1 polymer ?
#
loop_
_entity_poly.entity_id
_entity_poly.type
_entity_poly.pdbx_seq_one_letter_code
_entity_poly.pdbx_strand_id
1 'polypeptide(L)'
;MQIVQTAHDLEALRAANPVAYREQLERLLGASVVRSNVAEYPDDYDHSLQPGDAGYIAPQWQDHDDLAVIQRFGFADRDALEVALAEAEA
;
A
#
# COMPACT_ATOMS: atom_id res chain seq x y z
N MET A 1 -3.68 23.57 0.51
CA MET A 1 -3.41 22.12 0.38
C MET A 1 -2.21 21.97 -0.52
N GLN A 2 -1.05 21.60 0.02
CA GLN A 2 0.15 21.35 -0.78
C GLN A 2 -0.03 19.98 -1.46
N ILE A 3 0.20 19.92 -2.77
CA ILE A 3 0.16 18.66 -3.52
C ILE A 3 1.54 18.01 -3.36
N VAL A 4 1.57 16.75 -2.91
CA VAL A 4 2.80 15.97 -2.75
C VAL A 4 2.80 14.88 -3.81
N GLN A 5 3.62 15.05 -4.86
CA GLN A 5 3.66 14.14 -6.00
C GLN A 5 5.04 13.51 -6.21
N THR A 6 6.08 14.15 -5.69
CA THR A 6 7.48 13.74 -5.89
C THR A 6 8.22 13.60 -4.57
N ALA A 7 9.37 12.93 -4.59
CA ALA A 7 10.32 12.91 -3.47
C ALA A 7 10.73 14.33 -3.02
N HIS A 8 10.87 15.26 -3.96
CA HIS A 8 11.22 16.65 -3.64
C HIS A 8 10.10 17.36 -2.87
N ASP A 9 8.84 17.15 -3.25
CA ASP A 9 7.70 17.72 -2.52
C ASP A 9 7.60 17.15 -1.10
N LEU A 10 7.93 15.85 -0.95
CA LEU A 10 7.92 15.17 0.34
C LEU A 10 9.00 15.74 1.27
N GLU A 11 10.20 15.99 0.75
CA GLU A 11 11.28 16.64 1.52
C GLU A 11 10.95 18.10 1.87
N ALA A 12 10.37 18.85 0.92
CA ALA A 12 9.90 20.21 1.20
C ALA A 12 8.81 20.22 2.29
N LEU A 13 7.93 19.21 2.29
CA LEU A 13 6.91 19.05 3.32
C LEU A 13 7.52 18.75 4.69
N ARG A 14 8.58 17.94 4.77
CA ARG A 14 9.31 17.66 6.03
C ARG A 14 9.73 18.95 6.74
N ALA A 15 10.31 19.89 5.99
CA ALA A 15 10.77 21.17 6.54
C ALA A 15 9.62 22.15 6.84
N ALA A 16 8.61 22.19 5.98
CA ALA A 16 7.53 23.18 6.09
C ALA A 16 6.46 22.80 7.13
N ASN A 17 6.14 21.51 7.24
CA ASN A 17 5.09 21.00 8.13
C ASN A 17 5.37 19.53 8.52
N PRO A 18 6.14 19.30 9.61
CA PRO A 18 6.48 17.96 10.08
C PRO A 18 5.27 17.06 10.40
N VAL A 19 4.16 17.64 10.88
CA VAL A 19 2.94 16.89 11.17
C VAL A 19 2.31 16.34 9.88
N ALA A 20 2.18 17.19 8.86
CA ALA A 20 1.65 16.75 7.56
C ALA A 20 2.62 15.79 6.83
N TYR A 21 3.93 15.95 7.03
CA TYR A 21 4.93 15.00 6.54
C TYR A 21 4.71 13.60 7.13
N ARG A 22 4.56 13.50 8.46
CA ARG A 22 4.23 12.24 9.14
C ARG A 22 2.94 11.62 8.60
N GLU A 23 1.85 12.38 8.52
CA GLU A 23 0.58 11.88 7.98
C GLU A 23 0.74 11.35 6.54
N GLN A 24 1.60 11.98 5.76
CA GLN A 24 1.90 11.53 4.40
C GLN A 24 2.69 10.21 4.39
N LEU A 25 3.66 10.02 5.29
CA LEU A 25 4.37 8.74 5.44
C LEU A 25 3.42 7.60 5.85
N GLU A 26 2.51 7.85 6.80
CA GLU A 26 1.49 6.88 7.22
C GLU A 26 0.58 6.46 6.04
N ARG A 27 0.19 7.42 5.19
CA ARG A 27 -0.58 7.13 3.97
C ARG A 27 0.22 6.30 2.96
N LEU A 28 1.50 6.58 2.78
CA LEU A 28 2.36 5.81 1.89
C LEU A 28 2.52 4.37 2.39
N LEU A 29 2.63 4.17 3.69
CA LEU A 29 2.75 2.84 4.30
C LEU A 29 1.46 2.02 4.13
N GLY A 30 0.30 2.67 4.27
CA GLY A 30 -0.99 2.01 3.99
C GLY A 30 -1.16 1.69 2.50
N ALA A 31 -0.68 2.55 1.61
CA ALA A 31 -0.77 2.38 0.16
C ALA A 31 0.25 1.38 -0.39
N SER A 32 1.28 1.02 0.37
CA SER A 32 2.27 0.02 -0.03
C SER A 32 1.78 -1.42 0.16
N VAL A 33 0.56 -1.64 0.65
CA VAL A 33 -0.01 -2.98 0.81
C VAL A 33 -1.19 -3.17 -0.14
N VAL A 34 -1.08 -4.18 -1.01
CA VAL A 34 -2.14 -4.59 -1.93
C VAL A 34 -2.64 -5.96 -1.52
N ARG A 35 -3.97 -6.09 -1.46
CA ARG A 35 -4.65 -7.35 -1.17
C ARG A 35 -5.18 -7.97 -2.44
N SER A 36 -4.72 -9.16 -2.79
CA SER A 36 -5.14 -9.91 -3.98
C SER A 36 -5.76 -11.25 -3.63
N ASN A 37 -6.69 -11.70 -4.46
CA ASN A 37 -7.21 -13.06 -4.39
C ASN A 37 -6.28 -13.99 -5.18
N VAL A 38 -5.66 -14.95 -4.49
CA VAL A 38 -4.72 -15.91 -5.06
C VAL A 38 -5.34 -17.32 -5.22
N ALA A 39 -6.66 -17.45 -5.04
CA ALA A 39 -7.33 -18.70 -5.33
C ALA A 39 -7.25 -19.03 -6.83
N GLU A 40 -7.00 -20.29 -7.15
CA GLU A 40 -7.00 -20.80 -8.52
C GLU A 40 -8.43 -21.13 -8.95
N TYR A 41 -8.89 -20.52 -10.03
CA TYR A 41 -10.20 -20.76 -10.63
C TYR A 41 -10.01 -21.43 -12.00
N PRO A 42 -10.68 -22.56 -12.28
CA PRO A 42 -10.74 -23.12 -13.62
C PRO A 42 -11.26 -22.12 -14.67
N ASP A 43 -10.88 -22.27 -15.93
CA ASP A 43 -11.34 -21.39 -17.03
C ASP A 43 -12.87 -21.36 -17.19
N ASP A 44 -13.54 -22.46 -16.84
CA ASP A 44 -14.99 -22.63 -16.89
C ASP A 44 -15.68 -22.40 -15.53
N TYR A 45 -14.98 -21.78 -14.57
CA TYR A 45 -15.53 -21.51 -13.25
C TYR A 45 -16.72 -20.53 -13.30
N ASP A 46 -17.84 -20.94 -12.71
CA ASP A 46 -19.02 -20.10 -12.57
C ASP A 46 -18.83 -19.10 -11.41
N HIS A 47 -18.51 -17.85 -11.75
CA HIS A 47 -18.34 -16.76 -10.79
C HIS A 47 -19.65 -16.30 -10.11
N SER A 48 -20.80 -16.87 -10.45
CA SER A 48 -22.08 -16.59 -9.77
C SER A 48 -22.33 -17.49 -8.56
N LEU A 49 -21.54 -18.55 -8.36
CA LEU A 49 -21.66 -19.49 -7.25
C LEU A 49 -21.49 -18.79 -5.88
N GLN A 50 -22.34 -19.16 -4.93
CA GLN A 50 -22.33 -18.64 -3.57
C GLN A 50 -21.69 -19.61 -2.58
N PRO A 51 -21.25 -19.13 -1.39
CA PRO A 51 -20.77 -20.00 -0.33
C PRO A 51 -21.81 -21.08 0.03
N GLY A 52 -21.42 -22.35 -0.13
CA GLY A 52 -22.29 -23.50 0.13
C GLY A 52 -22.83 -24.18 -1.14
N ASP A 53 -22.71 -23.54 -2.30
CA ASP A 53 -23.05 -24.16 -3.57
C ASP A 53 -22.03 -25.24 -3.96
N ALA A 54 -22.49 -26.27 -4.68
CA ALA A 54 -21.62 -27.30 -5.20
C ALA A 54 -20.64 -26.71 -6.22
N GLY A 55 -19.34 -26.93 -6.00
CA GLY A 55 -18.27 -26.39 -6.86
C GLY A 55 -17.78 -24.98 -6.49
N TYR A 56 -18.34 -24.34 -5.46
CA TYR A 56 -17.85 -23.04 -4.98
C TYR A 56 -16.40 -23.10 -4.49
N ILE A 57 -15.56 -22.19 -5.00
CA ILE A 57 -14.18 -21.99 -4.57
C ILE A 57 -14.10 -20.68 -3.77
N ALA A 58 -13.73 -20.78 -2.50
CA ALA A 58 -13.57 -19.61 -1.64
C ALA A 58 -12.36 -18.76 -2.07
N PRO A 59 -12.47 -17.42 -2.07
CA PRO A 59 -11.33 -16.56 -2.34
C PRO A 59 -10.26 -16.74 -1.26
N GLN A 60 -9.00 -16.81 -1.69
CA GLN A 60 -7.84 -16.85 -0.83
C GLN A 60 -7.20 -15.47 -0.88
N TRP A 61 -7.47 -14.64 0.12
CA TRP A 61 -6.89 -13.31 0.18
C TRP A 61 -5.46 -13.36 0.71
N GLN A 62 -4.55 -12.69 0.02
CA GLN A 62 -3.17 -12.51 0.46
C GLN A 62 -2.76 -11.04 0.30
N ASP A 63 -2.05 -10.53 1.29
CA ASP A 63 -1.48 -9.20 1.29
C ASP A 63 -0.04 -9.27 0.74
N HIS A 64 0.31 -8.33 -0.11
CA HIS A 64 1.64 -8.21 -0.71
C HIS A 64 2.08 -6.75 -0.71
N ASP A 65 3.39 -6.52 -0.58
CA ASP A 65 3.93 -5.17 -0.67
C ASP A 65 4.00 -4.71 -2.14
N ASP A 66 3.35 -3.58 -2.44
CA ASP A 66 3.46 -2.85 -3.70
C ASP A 66 4.39 -1.65 -3.50
N LEU A 67 5.65 -1.85 -3.86
CA LEU A 67 6.70 -0.86 -3.69
C LEU A 67 6.64 0.26 -4.74
N ALA A 68 5.86 0.13 -5.82
CA ALA A 68 5.83 1.11 -6.89
C ALA A 68 5.36 2.49 -6.39
N VAL A 69 4.45 2.50 -5.41
CA VAL A 69 3.88 3.71 -4.82
C VAL A 69 4.90 4.47 -3.97
N ILE A 70 5.83 3.79 -3.31
CA ILE A 70 6.79 4.40 -2.38
C ILE A 70 8.14 4.71 -3.06
N GLN A 71 8.50 3.95 -4.09
CA GLN A 71 9.71 4.19 -4.88
C GLN A 71 9.72 5.55 -5.57
N ARG A 72 8.56 6.05 -6.01
CA ARG A 72 8.45 7.43 -6.57
C ARG A 72 8.77 8.54 -5.56
N PHE A 73 8.70 8.22 -4.27
CA PHE A 73 9.04 9.11 -3.16
C PHE A 73 10.46 8.87 -2.60
N GLY A 74 11.22 7.95 -3.21
CA GLY A 74 12.62 7.69 -2.86
C GLY A 74 12.82 6.56 -1.84
N PHE A 75 11.78 5.82 -1.47
CA PHE A 75 11.91 4.66 -0.59
C PHE A 75 12.24 3.40 -1.39
N ALA A 76 13.34 2.71 -1.04
CA ALA A 76 13.76 1.48 -1.72
C ALA A 76 12.84 0.31 -1.38
N ASP A 77 12.39 0.25 -0.13
CA ASP A 77 11.56 -0.79 0.45
C ASP A 77 10.70 -0.20 1.59
N ARG A 78 9.87 -1.07 2.17
CA ARG A 78 9.00 -0.73 3.29
C ARG A 78 9.79 -0.36 4.54
N ASP A 79 10.89 -1.05 4.83
CA ASP A 79 11.72 -0.81 6.01
C ASP A 79 12.26 0.64 6.00
N ALA A 80 12.70 1.13 4.84
CA ALA A 80 13.14 2.52 4.69
C ALA A 80 12.04 3.54 5.01
N LEU A 81 10.79 3.23 4.65
CA LEU A 81 9.64 4.09 4.96
C LEU A 81 9.29 4.04 6.46
N GLU A 82 9.35 2.88 7.09
CA GLU A 82 9.10 2.71 8.53
C GLU A 82 10.16 3.43 9.37
N VAL A 83 11.43 3.40 8.95
CA VAL A 83 12.51 4.19 9.57
C VAL A 83 12.21 5.68 9.48
N ALA A 84 11.85 6.18 8.29
CA ALA A 84 11.52 7.59 8.12
C ALA A 84 10.29 8.02 8.96
N LEU A 85 9.31 7.13 9.12
CA LEU A 85 8.15 7.37 9.97
C LEU A 85 8.56 7.46 11.44
N ALA A 86 9.39 6.53 11.92
CA ALA A 86 9.89 6.54 13.30
C ALA A 86 10.73 7.80 13.60
N GLU A 87 11.57 8.25 12.64
CA GLU A 87 12.30 9.52 12.77
C GLU A 87 11.37 10.73 12.84
N ALA A 88 10.21 10.68 12.20
CA ALA A 88 9.22 11.76 12.22
C ALA A 88 8.39 11.80 13.52
N GLU A 89 8.46 10.75 14.36
CA GLU A 89 7.83 10.72 15.68
C GLU A 89 8.71 11.29 16.80
N ALA A 90 10.02 11.43 16.57
CA ALA A 90 11.02 11.92 17.52
C ALA A 90 11.18 13.46 17.47
#